data_AF-W2STG4-F1
#
_entry.id   AF-W2STG4-F1
#
_cell.length_a   1.000
_cell.length_b   1.000
_cell.length_c   1.000
_cell.angle_alpha   90.00
_cell.angle_beta   90.00
_cell.angle_gamma   90.00
#
_symmetry.space_group_name_H-M   'P 1'
#
loop_
_entity.id
_entity.type
_entity.pdbx_description
1 polymer ?
#
loop_
_entity_poly.entity_id
_entity_poly.type
_entity_poly.pdbx_seq_one_letter_code
_entity_poly.pdbx_strand_id
1 'polypeptide(L)'
;EYDITKRRIEKILKAGANVVLTTGGIDDLCLKQFVEVGAMAVRRCKKTDLKRIAKATGATLVSSLATLEGDEAFDPSLLGHADEVVQERISDDELILIKGPKARTASSIILRGANDVMLDEMERSVHDALCVVRRVLESRRLVVGGGAVETALNVWLEAFATTLSSREQLAVAEFAQALLVIPKTLSANAAKDSTELVAKLRAFHHKAQTNLQLQHLKWCGF
;
A
#
# COMPACT_ATOMS: atom_id res chain seq x y z
N GLU A 1 11.23 0.65 -42.78
CA GLU A 1 10.93 0.55 -41.33
C GLU A 1 9.51 0.99 -41.00
N TYR A 2 9.08 2.17 -41.45
CA TYR A 2 7.72 2.68 -41.23
C TYR A 2 6.59 1.70 -41.63
N ASP A 3 6.68 1.07 -42.80
CA ASP A 3 5.68 0.10 -43.26
C ASP A 3 5.57 -1.15 -42.38
N ILE A 4 6.65 -1.54 -41.71
CA ILE A 4 6.66 -2.68 -40.79
C ILE A 4 5.88 -2.31 -39.53
N THR A 5 6.13 -1.12 -38.97
CA THR A 5 5.41 -0.62 -37.80
C THR A 5 3.93 -0.42 -38.10
N LYS A 6 3.58 0.12 -39.28
CA LYS A 6 2.19 0.28 -39.71
C LYS A 6 1.46 -1.07 -39.78
N ARG A 7 2.06 -2.09 -40.40
CA ARG A 7 1.47 -3.45 -40.43
C ARG A 7 1.26 -4.04 -39.04
N ARG A 8 2.17 -3.78 -38.10
CA ARG A 8 2.03 -4.22 -36.70
C ARG A 8 0.86 -3.52 -35.99
N ILE A 9 0.69 -2.22 -36.20
CA ILE A 9 -0.43 -1.45 -35.66
C ILE A 9 -1.77 -1.97 -36.21
N GLU A 10 -1.85 -2.20 -37.52
CA GLU A 10 -3.04 -2.76 -38.15
C GLU A 10 -3.42 -4.12 -37.56
N LYS A 11 -2.45 -4.96 -37.20
CA LYS A 11 -2.71 -6.26 -36.55
C LYS A 11 -3.28 -6.09 -35.14
N ILE A 12 -2.77 -5.14 -34.36
CA ILE A 12 -3.28 -4.83 -33.01
C ILE A 12 -4.72 -4.29 -33.09
N LEU A 13 -4.98 -3.39 -34.04
CA LEU A 13 -6.31 -2.83 -34.26
C LEU A 13 -7.31 -3.89 -34.77
N LYS A 14 -6.88 -4.78 -35.67
CA LYS A 14 -7.70 -5.91 -36.15
C LYS A 14 -8.05 -6.90 -35.06
N ALA A 15 -7.21 -7.03 -34.02
CA ALA A 15 -7.53 -7.84 -32.85
C ALA A 15 -8.63 -7.24 -31.96
N GLY A 16 -9.02 -5.98 -32.20
CA GLY A 16 -10.09 -5.29 -31.46
C GLY A 16 -9.61 -4.39 -30.32
N ALA A 17 -8.32 -4.07 -30.26
CA ALA A 17 -7.79 -3.17 -29.23
C ALA A 17 -8.22 -1.71 -29.48
N ASN A 18 -8.98 -1.13 -28.55
CA ASN A 18 -9.37 0.28 -28.57
C ASN A 18 -8.42 1.18 -27.75
N VAL A 19 -7.72 0.63 -26.76
CA VAL A 19 -6.74 1.34 -25.91
C VAL A 19 -5.44 0.55 -25.87
N VAL A 20 -4.34 1.19 -26.29
CA VAL A 20 -3.01 0.58 -26.34
C VAL A 20 -2.06 1.35 -25.43
N LEU A 21 -1.51 0.67 -24.43
CA LEU A 21 -0.56 1.24 -23.47
C LEU A 21 0.82 0.61 -23.67
N THR A 22 1.85 1.42 -23.84
CA THR A 22 3.22 0.94 -24.10
C THR A 22 4.23 1.59 -23.15
N THR A 23 5.26 0.83 -22.75
CA THR A 23 6.40 1.38 -22.00
C THR A 23 7.36 2.19 -22.86
N GLY A 24 7.42 1.85 -24.16
CA GLY A 24 8.30 2.49 -25.13
C GLY A 24 7.75 3.80 -25.67
N GLY A 25 8.48 4.37 -26.63
CA GLY A 25 7.96 5.43 -27.47
C GLY A 25 7.02 4.88 -28.54
N ILE A 26 6.12 5.73 -29.02
CA ILE A 26 5.36 5.53 -30.25
C ILE A 26 5.71 6.72 -31.13
N ASP A 27 6.08 6.44 -32.39
CA ASP A 27 6.38 7.44 -33.41
C ASP A 27 5.13 8.27 -33.75
N ASP A 28 5.31 9.55 -34.05
CA ASP A 28 4.18 10.48 -34.21
C ASP A 28 3.33 10.15 -35.46
N LEU A 29 3.94 9.59 -36.52
CA LEU A 29 3.19 9.14 -37.70
C LEU A 29 2.30 7.92 -37.37
N CYS A 30 2.77 7.08 -36.45
CA CYS A 30 2.01 5.92 -35.96
C CYS A 30 0.85 6.35 -35.05
N LEU A 31 1.03 7.39 -34.22
CA LEU A 31 -0.04 7.93 -33.38
C LEU A 31 -1.23 8.43 -34.21
N LYS A 32 -0.97 9.04 -35.37
CA LYS A 32 -2.04 9.50 -36.26
C LYS A 32 -2.97 8.35 -36.71
N GLN A 33 -2.43 7.17 -36.94
CA GLN A 33 -3.22 5.99 -37.35
C GLN A 33 -4.16 5.52 -36.25
N PHE A 34 -3.73 5.56 -34.99
CA PHE A 34 -4.60 5.24 -33.85
C PHE A 34 -5.75 6.24 -33.76
N VAL A 35 -5.48 7.54 -33.92
CA VAL A 35 -6.50 8.59 -33.88
C VAL A 35 -7.51 8.46 -35.03
N GLU A 36 -7.05 8.15 -36.25
CA GLU A 36 -7.93 7.96 -37.43
C GLU A 36 -8.92 6.80 -37.25
N VAL A 37 -8.54 5.76 -36.50
CA VAL A 37 -9.39 4.60 -36.20
C VAL A 37 -10.18 4.79 -34.89
N GLY A 38 -9.99 5.91 -34.18
CA GLY A 38 -10.66 6.19 -32.90
C GLY A 38 -10.11 5.38 -31.73
N ALA A 39 -8.88 4.88 -31.81
CA ALA A 39 -8.19 4.16 -30.75
C ALA A 39 -7.27 5.10 -29.95
N MET A 40 -7.18 4.88 -28.64
CA MET A 40 -6.28 5.63 -27.75
C MET A 40 -4.93 4.92 -27.65
N ALA A 41 -3.84 5.64 -27.93
CA ALA A 41 -2.48 5.11 -27.78
C ALA A 41 -1.68 5.94 -26.78
N VAL A 42 -1.17 5.29 -25.73
CA VAL A 42 -0.39 5.93 -24.66
C VAL A 42 1.03 5.39 -24.68
N ARG A 43 1.99 6.29 -24.82
CA ARG A 43 3.42 5.99 -24.83
C ARG A 43 4.06 6.27 -23.46
N ARG A 44 5.22 5.65 -23.20
CA ARG A 44 6.05 5.88 -21.99
C ARG A 44 5.34 5.60 -20.66
N CYS A 45 4.45 4.61 -20.63
CA CYS A 45 3.80 4.15 -19.40
C CYS A 45 4.81 3.47 -18.46
N LYS A 46 4.70 3.69 -17.14
CA LYS A 46 5.52 2.97 -16.16
C LYS A 46 5.17 1.48 -16.17
N LYS A 47 6.19 0.61 -16.12
CA LYS A 47 6.01 -0.85 -16.12
C LYS A 47 5.20 -1.35 -14.92
N THR A 48 5.30 -0.67 -13.77
CA THR A 48 4.51 -0.98 -12.56
C THR A 48 3.02 -0.78 -12.80
N ASP A 49 2.64 0.28 -13.51
CA ASP A 49 1.24 0.63 -13.77
C ASP A 49 0.65 -0.33 -14.80
N LEU A 50 1.40 -0.66 -15.86
CA LEU A 50 0.96 -1.66 -16.83
C LEU A 50 0.70 -3.03 -16.19
N LYS A 51 1.53 -3.46 -15.24
CA LYS A 51 1.30 -4.71 -14.50
C LYS A 51 0.02 -4.65 -13.66
N ARG A 52 -0.27 -3.50 -13.03
CA ARG A 52 -1.50 -3.29 -12.24
C ARG A 52 -2.74 -3.26 -13.14
N ILE A 53 -2.66 -2.55 -14.27
CA ILE A 53 -3.73 -2.45 -15.26
C ILE A 53 -4.00 -3.84 -15.85
N ALA A 54 -2.97 -4.57 -16.27
CA ALA A 54 -3.10 -5.94 -16.79
C ALA A 54 -3.83 -6.85 -15.79
N LYS A 55 -3.42 -6.82 -14.51
CA LYS A 55 -4.10 -7.60 -13.47
C LYS A 55 -5.55 -7.17 -13.24
N ALA A 56 -5.84 -5.87 -13.30
CA ALA A 56 -7.18 -5.34 -13.07
C ALA A 56 -8.14 -5.63 -14.23
N THR A 57 -7.70 -5.45 -15.48
CA THR A 57 -8.52 -5.62 -16.69
C THR A 57 -8.55 -7.08 -17.18
N GLY A 58 -7.62 -7.92 -16.70
CA GLY A 58 -7.40 -9.27 -17.20
C GLY A 58 -6.56 -9.33 -18.47
N ALA A 59 -5.96 -8.21 -18.91
CA ALA A 59 -5.05 -8.19 -20.05
C ALA A 59 -3.75 -8.94 -19.72
N THR A 60 -3.11 -9.48 -20.76
CA THR A 60 -1.76 -10.05 -20.66
C THR A 60 -0.73 -9.05 -21.17
N LEU A 61 0.34 -8.83 -20.41
CA LEU A 61 1.41 -7.93 -20.83
C LEU A 61 2.28 -8.61 -21.89
N VAL A 62 2.23 -8.09 -23.12
CA VAL A 62 2.93 -8.65 -24.29
C VAL A 62 4.25 -7.91 -24.51
N SER A 63 5.34 -8.65 -24.71
CA SER A 63 6.67 -8.09 -25.02
C SER A 63 7.01 -8.11 -26.51
N SER A 64 6.40 -9.03 -27.28
CA SER A 64 6.62 -9.20 -28.72
C SER A 64 5.32 -9.60 -29.41
N LEU A 65 5.15 -9.16 -30.66
CA LEU A 65 4.03 -9.57 -31.52
C LEU A 65 4.33 -10.88 -32.28
N ALA A 66 5.52 -11.46 -32.11
CA ALA A 66 5.90 -12.71 -32.74
C ALA A 66 5.19 -13.89 -32.05
N THR A 67 4.56 -14.73 -32.85
CA THR A 67 3.99 -16.03 -32.44
C THR A 67 5.06 -17.12 -32.49
N LEU A 68 4.78 -18.26 -31.85
CA LEU A 68 5.67 -19.42 -31.83
C LEU A 68 5.95 -19.99 -33.24
N GLU A 69 5.09 -19.67 -34.21
CA GLU A 69 5.19 -20.12 -35.61
C GLU A 69 6.01 -19.17 -36.49
N GLY A 70 6.58 -18.10 -35.92
CA GLY A 70 7.41 -17.12 -36.64
C GLY A 70 6.61 -16.00 -37.33
N ASP A 71 5.28 -16.09 -37.32
CA ASP A 71 4.39 -15.03 -37.81
C ASP A 71 4.13 -13.97 -36.74
N GLU A 72 3.86 -12.73 -37.16
CA GLU A 72 3.44 -11.67 -36.25
C GLU A 72 1.90 -11.65 -36.17
N ALA A 73 1.32 -11.95 -35.01
CA ALA A 73 -0.11 -11.86 -34.76
C ALA A 73 -0.37 -11.42 -33.31
N PHE A 74 -1.48 -10.72 -33.09
CA PHE A 74 -1.94 -10.36 -31.75
C PHE A 74 -3.22 -11.13 -31.45
N ASP A 75 -3.15 -12.03 -30.48
CA ASP A 75 -4.30 -12.84 -30.08
C ASP A 75 -5.31 -11.97 -29.30
N PRO A 76 -6.58 -11.90 -29.74
CA PRO A 76 -7.64 -11.20 -29.00
C PRO A 76 -7.82 -11.71 -27.56
N SER A 77 -7.42 -12.95 -27.25
CA SER A 77 -7.50 -13.53 -25.90
C SER A 77 -6.63 -12.78 -24.87
N LEU A 78 -5.61 -12.07 -25.33
CA LEU A 78 -4.67 -11.31 -24.50
C LEU A 78 -5.22 -9.92 -24.10
N LEU A 79 -6.34 -9.49 -24.70
CA LEU A 79 -6.97 -8.21 -24.40
C LEU A 79 -7.71 -8.23 -23.07
N GLY A 80 -7.54 -7.16 -22.29
CA GLY A 80 -8.31 -6.93 -21.08
C GLY A 80 -9.58 -6.14 -21.38
N HIS A 81 -10.48 -6.11 -20.40
CA HIS A 81 -11.73 -5.36 -20.49
C HIS A 81 -11.87 -4.36 -19.33
N ALA A 82 -12.34 -3.16 -19.67
CA ALA A 82 -12.75 -2.11 -18.77
C ALA A 82 -14.00 -1.43 -19.32
N ASP A 83 -14.91 -1.04 -18.43
CA ASP A 83 -16.18 -0.40 -18.80
C ASP A 83 -15.95 0.96 -19.50
N GLU A 84 -14.98 1.73 -19.01
CA GLU A 84 -14.70 3.09 -19.52
C GLU A 84 -13.21 3.44 -19.39
N VAL A 85 -12.65 4.08 -20.42
CA VAL A 85 -11.31 4.68 -20.39
C VAL A 85 -11.42 6.12 -20.87
N VAL A 86 -11.14 7.08 -19.97
CA VAL A 86 -11.27 8.51 -20.24
C VAL A 86 -10.03 9.27 -19.83
N GLN A 87 -9.70 10.31 -20.59
CA GLN A 87 -8.73 11.31 -20.18
C GLN A 87 -9.47 12.46 -19.51
N GLU A 88 -9.23 12.67 -18.22
CA GLU A 88 -9.82 13.74 -17.44
C GLU A 88 -8.71 14.65 -16.91
N ARG A 89 -8.92 15.96 -17.01
CA ARG A 89 -8.04 16.93 -16.38
C ARG A 89 -8.45 17.11 -14.93
N ILE A 90 -7.54 16.82 -14.01
CA ILE A 90 -7.73 16.98 -12.57
C ILE A 90 -6.69 17.97 -12.08
N SER A 91 -7.16 19.17 -11.70
CA SER A 91 -6.29 20.31 -11.38
C SER A 91 -5.41 20.67 -12.59
N ASP A 92 -4.09 20.64 -12.43
CA ASP A 92 -3.13 21.01 -13.46
C ASP A 92 -2.66 19.82 -14.32
N ASP A 93 -3.00 18.59 -13.92
CA ASP A 93 -2.58 17.36 -14.59
C ASP A 93 -3.71 16.73 -15.43
N GLU A 94 -3.31 16.07 -16.50
CA GLU A 94 -4.20 15.21 -17.30
C GLU A 94 -3.97 13.74 -16.92
N LEU A 95 -5.04 13.10 -16.45
CA LEU A 95 -5.01 11.72 -15.98
C LEU A 95 -5.84 10.84 -16.90
N ILE A 96 -5.34 9.63 -17.17
CA ILE A 96 -6.09 8.59 -17.88
C ILE A 96 -6.72 7.67 -16.84
N LEU A 97 -8.05 7.72 -16.73
CA LEU A 97 -8.83 6.94 -15.80
C LEU A 97 -9.39 5.70 -16.49
N ILE A 98 -9.04 4.53 -15.98
CA ILE A 98 -9.59 3.24 -16.41
C ILE A 98 -10.62 2.83 -15.35
N LYS A 99 -11.90 2.97 -15.67
CA LYS A 99 -13.04 2.73 -14.78
C LYS A 99 -13.68 1.38 -15.11
N GLY A 100 -14.17 0.68 -14.08
CA GLY A 100 -14.85 -0.60 -14.22
C GLY A 100 -14.03 -1.74 -14.84
N PRO A 101 -12.81 -2.04 -14.35
CA PRO A 101 -12.03 -3.16 -14.89
C PRO A 101 -12.61 -4.52 -14.45
N LYS A 102 -12.59 -5.52 -15.34
CA LYS A 102 -13.27 -6.82 -15.16
C LYS A 102 -12.93 -7.56 -13.86
N ALA A 103 -11.66 -7.61 -13.46
CA ALA A 103 -11.22 -8.40 -12.30
C ALA A 103 -11.30 -7.63 -10.97
N ARG A 104 -11.49 -6.30 -11.00
CA ARG A 104 -11.54 -5.39 -9.83
C ARG A 104 -10.46 -5.60 -8.75
N THR A 105 -9.31 -6.18 -9.10
CA THR A 105 -8.23 -6.49 -8.14
C THR A 105 -7.39 -5.28 -7.72
N ALA A 106 -7.64 -4.12 -8.33
CA ALA A 106 -6.90 -2.90 -8.06
C ALA A 106 -7.88 -1.72 -7.97
N SER A 107 -7.55 -0.78 -7.10
CA SER A 107 -8.25 0.50 -6.96
C SER A 107 -7.20 1.59 -6.76
N SER A 108 -7.48 2.76 -7.31
CA SER A 108 -6.63 3.94 -7.21
C SER A 108 -7.39 5.03 -6.47
N ILE A 109 -6.70 5.74 -5.58
CA ILE A 109 -7.23 6.90 -4.85
C ILE A 109 -6.44 8.11 -5.34
N ILE A 110 -7.15 9.15 -5.77
CA ILE A 110 -6.54 10.40 -6.23
C ILE A 110 -6.54 11.37 -5.05
N LEU A 111 -5.35 11.69 -4.54
CA LEU A 111 -5.17 12.64 -3.45
C LEU A 111 -4.99 14.05 -4.03
N ARG A 112 -5.64 15.04 -3.42
CA ARG A 112 -5.52 16.45 -3.77
C ARG A 112 -5.25 17.23 -2.50
N GLY A 113 -4.20 18.04 -2.51
CA GLY A 113 -3.72 18.82 -1.37
C GLY A 113 -3.25 20.20 -1.83
N ALA A 114 -3.02 21.09 -0.88
CA ALA A 114 -2.64 22.48 -1.16
C ALA A 114 -1.18 22.62 -1.64
N ASN A 115 -0.31 21.69 -1.26
CA ASN A 115 1.09 21.63 -1.67
C ASN A 115 1.62 20.18 -1.59
N ASP A 116 2.78 19.95 -2.19
CA ASP A 116 3.39 18.62 -2.28
C ASP A 116 3.72 18.02 -0.90
N VAL A 117 4.13 18.84 0.05
CA VAL A 117 4.45 18.38 1.42
C VAL A 117 3.21 17.81 2.11
N MET A 118 2.07 18.47 1.96
CA MET A 118 0.79 17.98 2.48
C MET A 118 0.34 16.72 1.74
N LEU A 119 0.55 16.64 0.43
CA LEU A 119 0.23 15.46 -0.36
C LEU A 119 1.07 14.24 0.06
N ASP A 120 2.36 14.42 0.30
CA ASP A 120 3.25 13.36 0.78
C ASP A 120 2.78 12.82 2.15
N GLU A 121 2.37 13.71 3.05
CA GLU A 121 1.84 13.32 4.36
C GLU A 121 0.47 12.64 4.27
N MET A 122 -0.39 13.10 3.35
CA MET A 122 -1.67 12.46 3.06
C MET A 122 -1.48 11.05 2.46
N GLU A 123 -0.52 10.87 1.54
CA GLU A 123 -0.19 9.56 0.97
C GLU A 123 0.24 8.59 2.07
N ARG A 124 1.17 9.02 2.94
CA ARG A 124 1.64 8.23 4.09
C ARG A 124 0.49 7.87 5.02
N SER A 125 -0.34 8.84 5.39
CA SER A 125 -1.49 8.64 6.28
C SER A 125 -2.50 7.63 5.72
N VAL A 126 -2.83 7.73 4.42
CA VAL A 126 -3.74 6.80 3.75
C VAL A 126 -3.12 5.40 3.65
N HIS A 127 -1.83 5.32 3.33
CA HIS A 127 -1.10 4.06 3.27
C HIS A 127 -1.14 3.34 4.63
N ASP A 128 -0.83 4.04 5.71
CA ASP A 128 -0.84 3.49 7.06
C ASP A 128 -2.25 3.04 7.48
N ALA A 129 -3.27 3.84 7.20
CA ALA A 129 -4.66 3.49 7.48
C ALA A 129 -5.08 2.20 6.75
N LEU A 130 -4.75 2.08 5.45
CA LEU A 130 -5.04 0.88 4.67
C LEU A 130 -4.28 -0.35 5.20
N CYS A 131 -3.03 -0.17 5.61
CA CYS A 131 -2.23 -1.22 6.24
C CYS A 131 -2.85 -1.71 7.55
N VAL A 132 -3.31 -0.79 8.41
CA VAL A 132 -4.00 -1.15 9.66
C VAL A 132 -5.29 -1.91 9.37
N VAL A 133 -6.14 -1.40 8.48
CA VAL A 133 -7.40 -2.07 8.11
C VAL A 133 -7.14 -3.47 7.56
N ARG A 134 -6.14 -3.62 6.67
CA ARG A 134 -5.74 -4.92 6.15
C ARG A 134 -5.34 -5.88 7.27
N ARG A 135 -4.50 -5.45 8.21
CA ARG A 135 -4.06 -6.29 9.33
C ARG A 135 -5.19 -6.69 10.27
N VAL A 136 -6.13 -5.78 10.51
CA VAL A 136 -7.35 -6.07 11.30
C VAL A 136 -8.17 -7.16 10.64
N LEU A 137 -8.39 -7.06 9.32
CA LEU A 137 -9.16 -8.05 8.56
C LEU A 137 -8.47 -9.42 8.48
N GLU A 138 -7.13 -9.45 8.39
CA GLU A 138 -6.33 -10.68 8.38
C GLU A 138 -6.31 -11.38 9.75
N SER A 139 -5.99 -10.66 10.83
CA SER A 139 -5.71 -11.25 12.15
C SER A 139 -6.94 -11.44 13.04
N ARG A 140 -8.00 -10.63 12.86
CA ARG A 140 -9.24 -10.62 13.67
C ARG A 140 -9.06 -10.46 15.19
N ARG A 141 -7.83 -10.22 15.66
CA ARG A 141 -7.46 -9.98 17.06
C ARG A 141 -6.52 -8.79 17.11
N LEU A 142 -6.71 -7.94 18.10
CA LEU A 142 -5.99 -6.68 18.25
C LEU A 142 -5.55 -6.53 19.71
N VAL A 143 -4.40 -5.90 19.87
CA VAL A 143 -3.91 -5.41 21.16
C VAL A 143 -3.69 -3.91 21.03
N VAL A 144 -3.66 -3.21 22.17
CA VAL A 144 -3.38 -1.77 22.19
C VAL A 144 -1.91 -1.50 21.88
N GLY A 145 -1.65 -0.44 21.11
CA GLY A 145 -0.31 0.02 20.75
C GLY A 145 0.27 1.00 21.78
N GLY A 146 1.19 1.86 21.32
CA GLY A 146 1.71 2.98 22.12
C GLY A 146 2.48 2.55 23.38
N GLY A 147 3.13 1.38 23.37
CA GLY A 147 3.87 0.88 24.53
C GLY A 147 2.99 0.32 25.66
N ALA A 148 1.66 0.21 25.45
CA ALA A 148 0.73 -0.27 26.46
C ALA A 148 0.96 -1.75 26.81
N VAL A 149 1.18 -2.59 25.81
CA VAL A 149 1.42 -4.03 26.00
C VAL A 149 2.76 -4.25 26.70
N GLU A 150 3.81 -3.57 26.27
CA GLU A 150 5.14 -3.64 26.85
C GLU A 150 5.13 -3.20 28.32
N THR A 151 4.37 -2.16 28.64
CA THR A 151 4.26 -1.66 30.02
C THR A 151 3.42 -2.59 30.89
N ALA A 152 2.33 -3.14 30.36
CA ALA A 152 1.55 -4.16 31.08
C ALA A 152 2.39 -5.41 31.40
N LEU A 153 3.18 -5.88 30.42
CA LEU A 153 4.10 -6.99 30.58
C LEU A 153 5.23 -6.68 31.56
N ASN A 154 5.80 -5.46 31.53
CA ASN A 154 6.79 -5.03 32.53
C ASN A 154 6.26 -5.18 33.95
N VAL A 155 5.08 -4.62 34.25
CA VAL A 155 4.47 -4.68 35.59
C VAL A 155 4.18 -6.12 36.00
N TRP A 156 3.65 -6.93 35.09
CA TRP A 156 3.33 -8.32 35.36
C TRP A 156 4.60 -9.17 35.60
N LEU A 157 5.64 -8.98 34.79
CA LEU A 157 6.91 -9.69 34.90
C LEU A 157 7.69 -9.30 36.15
N GLU A 158 7.63 -8.03 36.58
CA GLU A 158 8.20 -7.61 37.86
C GLU A 158 7.52 -8.33 39.03
N ALA A 159 6.18 -8.38 39.03
CA ALA A 159 5.44 -9.13 40.05
C ALA A 159 5.78 -10.63 40.00
N PHE A 160 5.83 -11.21 38.80
CA PHE A 160 6.21 -12.61 38.60
C PHE A 160 7.64 -12.90 39.09
N ALA A 161 8.60 -12.00 38.82
CA ALA A 161 9.97 -12.16 39.28
C ALA A 161 10.07 -12.26 40.81
N THR A 162 9.23 -11.55 41.57
CA THR A 162 9.20 -11.68 43.05
C THR A 162 8.74 -13.05 43.55
N THR A 163 8.04 -13.83 42.72
CA THR A 163 7.62 -15.20 43.06
C THR A 163 8.72 -16.23 42.83
N LEU A 164 9.79 -15.86 42.11
CA LEU A 164 10.93 -16.72 41.83
C LEU A 164 12.01 -16.54 42.90
N SER A 165 12.48 -17.66 43.46
CA SER A 165 13.56 -17.68 44.45
C SER A 165 14.93 -18.04 43.85
N SER A 166 14.99 -18.31 42.54
CA SER A 166 16.18 -18.75 41.82
C SER A 166 16.94 -17.57 41.19
N ARG A 167 18.14 -17.84 40.66
CA ARG A 167 18.90 -16.87 39.86
C ARG A 167 18.15 -16.34 38.63
N GLU A 168 17.10 -17.03 38.20
CA GLU A 168 16.25 -16.62 37.07
C GLU A 168 15.48 -15.33 37.39
N GLN A 169 15.24 -15.03 38.66
CA GLN A 169 14.61 -13.77 39.09
C GLN A 169 15.31 -12.55 38.48
N LEU A 170 16.65 -12.53 38.51
CA LEU A 170 17.45 -11.42 37.98
C LEU A 170 17.29 -11.30 36.45
N ALA A 171 17.27 -12.43 35.75
CA ALA A 171 17.09 -12.45 34.30
C ALA A 171 15.69 -11.94 33.89
N VAL A 172 14.64 -12.36 34.61
CA VAL A 172 13.26 -11.90 34.35
C VAL A 172 13.11 -10.42 34.65
N ALA A 173 13.72 -9.91 35.73
CA ALA A 173 13.68 -8.49 36.08
C ALA A 173 14.36 -7.62 35.00
N GLU A 174 15.54 -8.01 34.53
CA GLU A 174 16.23 -7.30 33.44
C GLU A 174 15.44 -7.34 32.13
N PHE A 175 14.81 -8.48 31.81
CA PHE A 175 13.93 -8.58 30.65
C PHE A 175 12.71 -7.66 30.75
N ALA A 176 12.07 -7.61 31.92
CA ALA A 176 10.95 -6.70 32.19
C ALA A 176 11.39 -5.24 31.99
N GLN A 177 12.58 -4.88 32.45
CA GLN A 177 13.11 -3.52 32.31
C GLN A 177 13.44 -3.18 30.84
N ALA A 178 13.92 -4.14 30.06
CA ALA A 178 14.20 -3.97 28.64
C ALA A 178 12.95 -3.61 27.83
N LEU A 179 11.77 -4.15 28.19
CA LEU A 179 10.50 -3.83 27.51
C LEU A 179 10.15 -2.33 27.56
N LEU A 180 10.59 -1.61 28.60
CA LEU A 180 10.35 -0.17 28.73
C LEU A 180 11.13 0.68 27.72
N VAL A 181 12.06 0.11 26.95
CA VAL A 181 12.77 0.86 25.89
C VAL A 181 11.80 1.41 24.85
N ILE A 182 10.76 0.64 24.48
CA ILE A 182 9.80 1.02 23.45
C ILE A 182 9.02 2.30 23.84
N PRO A 183 8.31 2.35 24.99
CA PRO A 183 7.61 3.58 25.40
C PRO A 183 8.57 4.75 25.68
N LYS A 184 9.79 4.49 26.16
CA LYS A 184 10.82 5.54 26.33
C LYS A 184 11.21 6.17 24.99
N THR A 185 11.47 5.35 23.98
CA THR A 185 11.81 5.82 22.63
C THR A 185 10.65 6.57 21.98
N LEU A 186 9.41 6.09 22.14
CA LEU A 186 8.22 6.81 21.65
C LEU A 186 8.07 8.20 22.29
N SER A 187 8.31 8.29 23.61
CA SER A 187 8.30 9.58 24.34
C SER A 187 9.36 10.54 23.83
N ALA A 188 10.59 10.04 23.64
CA ALA A 188 11.73 10.83 23.21
C ALA A 188 11.53 11.34 21.77
N ASN A 189 11.00 10.50 20.88
CA ASN A 189 10.65 10.90 19.52
C ASN A 189 9.56 11.98 19.48
N ALA A 190 8.66 12.00 20.47
CA ALA A 190 7.65 13.04 20.64
C ALA A 190 8.16 14.28 21.40
N ALA A 191 9.47 14.36 21.71
CA ALA A 191 10.10 15.43 22.48
C ALA A 191 9.46 15.67 23.87
N LYS A 192 8.95 14.61 24.50
CA LYS A 192 8.36 14.66 25.86
C LYS A 192 9.30 14.02 26.89
N ASP A 193 9.06 14.32 28.18
CA ASP A 193 9.81 13.68 29.27
C ASP A 193 9.44 12.19 29.38
N SER A 194 10.34 11.35 28.87
CA SER A 194 10.21 9.90 28.91
C SER A 194 10.17 9.33 30.32
N THR A 195 10.81 9.96 31.30
CA THR A 195 10.86 9.48 32.68
C THR A 195 9.50 9.66 33.34
N GLU A 196 8.92 10.86 33.20
CA GLU A 196 7.62 11.19 33.76
C GLU A 196 6.51 10.33 33.13
N LEU A 197 6.48 10.23 31.80
CA LEU A 197 5.39 9.57 31.10
C LEU A 197 5.44 8.05 31.28
N VAL A 198 6.63 7.43 31.27
CA VAL A 198 6.75 5.99 31.53
C VAL A 198 6.38 5.66 32.97
N ALA A 199 6.75 6.51 33.94
CA ALA A 199 6.34 6.33 35.33
C ALA A 199 4.81 6.40 35.50
N LYS A 200 4.16 7.39 34.86
CA LYS A 200 2.69 7.49 34.84
C LYS A 200 2.04 6.27 34.18
N LEU A 201 2.56 5.84 33.04
CA LEU A 201 2.04 4.68 32.30
C LEU A 201 2.13 3.41 33.15
N ARG A 202 3.28 3.15 33.79
CA ARG A 202 3.45 2.02 34.73
C ARG A 202 2.45 2.09 35.88
N ALA A 203 2.23 3.26 36.46
CA ALA A 203 1.26 3.43 37.54
C ALA A 203 -0.18 3.09 37.11
N PHE A 204 -0.57 3.46 35.88
CA PHE A 204 -1.89 3.10 35.33
C PHE A 204 -2.02 1.60 35.08
N HIS A 205 -1.01 0.97 34.48
CA HIS A 205 -1.02 -0.48 34.23
C HIS A 205 -0.98 -1.29 35.53
N HIS A 206 -0.26 -0.84 36.54
CA HIS A 206 -0.28 -1.44 37.88
C HIS A 206 -1.67 -1.35 38.53
N LYS A 207 -2.33 -0.18 38.46
CA LYS A 207 -3.71 -0.02 38.96
C LYS A 207 -4.70 -0.91 38.20
N ALA A 208 -4.54 -1.06 36.88
CA ALA A 208 -5.40 -1.90 36.06
C ALA A 208 -5.32 -3.39 36.42
N GLN A 209 -4.12 -3.86 36.80
CA GLN A 209 -3.89 -5.26 37.18
C GLN A 209 -4.29 -5.55 38.64
N THR A 210 -4.24 -4.55 39.52
CA THR A 210 -4.54 -4.71 40.95
C THR A 210 -6.00 -4.40 41.33
N ASN A 211 -6.66 -3.48 40.63
CA ASN A 211 -8.02 -3.05 40.95
C ASN A 211 -8.99 -3.32 39.79
N LEU A 212 -9.98 -4.18 40.02
CA LEU A 212 -11.02 -4.51 39.03
C LEU A 212 -11.81 -3.29 38.54
N GLN A 213 -12.03 -2.28 39.40
CA GLN A 213 -12.78 -1.07 39.03
C GLN A 213 -12.00 -0.17 38.05
N LEU A 214 -10.67 -0.32 37.99
CA LEU A 214 -9.77 0.47 37.15
C LEU A 214 -9.24 -0.33 35.95
N GLN A 215 -9.86 -1.44 35.58
CA GLN A 215 -9.43 -2.27 34.45
C GLN A 215 -9.41 -1.54 33.11
N HIS A 216 -10.18 -0.46 32.94
CA HIS A 216 -10.16 0.34 31.72
C HIS A 216 -8.78 0.96 31.45
N LEU A 217 -7.95 1.16 32.47
CA LEU A 217 -6.59 1.69 32.35
C LEU A 217 -5.62 0.73 31.64
N LYS A 218 -5.97 -0.55 31.45
CA LYS A 218 -5.14 -1.51 30.68
C LYS A 218 -5.00 -1.13 29.20
N TRP A 219 -5.88 -0.26 28.72
CA TRP A 219 -5.87 0.23 27.34
C TRP A 219 -5.10 1.54 27.18
N CYS A 220 -4.56 2.10 28.26
CA CYS A 220 -3.76 3.32 28.21
C CYS A 220 -2.40 3.05 27.55
N GLY A 221 -2.12 3.74 26.46
CA GLY A 221 -0.81 3.86 25.82
C GLY A 221 -0.37 5.32 25.75
N PHE A 222 0.77 5.56 25.10
CA PHE A 222 1.27 6.89 24.77
C PHE A 222 0.41 7.66 23.77
#